data_AF-A0A0D2CYB1-F1
#
_entry.id   AF-A0A0D2CYB1-F1
#
_cell.length_a   1.000
_cell.length_b   1.000
_cell.length_c   1.000
_cell.angle_alpha   90.00
_cell.angle_beta   90.00
_cell.angle_gamma   90.00
#
_symmetry.space_group_name_H-M   'P 1'
#
loop_
_entity.id
_entity.type
_entity.pdbx_description
1 polymer ?
#
loop_
_entity_poly.entity_id
_entity_poly.type
_entity_poly.pdbx_seq_one_letter_code
_entity_poly.pdbx_strand_id
1 'polypeptide(L)' 'MAMHLQKQIVQKGLAQEHPEVGDEVIVEYTGWLYEDSKVDNQHRGTQFDSSVGRGDFKTVIGVGRVIPGMAICLSHVE' A
#
# COMPACT_ATOMS: atom_id res chain seq x y z
N MET A 1 -6.39 20.84 2.00
CA MET A 1 -6.80 19.43 1.87
C MET A 1 -5.74 18.60 2.59
N ALA A 2 -6.04 18.06 3.76
CA ALA A 2 -5.07 17.30 4.54
C ALA A 2 -5.06 15.84 4.07
N MET A 3 -4.03 15.44 3.33
CA MET A 3 -3.77 14.04 3.04
C MET A 3 -2.88 13.50 4.17
N HIS A 4 -3.49 12.98 5.23
CA HIS A 4 -2.76 12.35 6.32
C HIS A 4 -2.57 10.87 5.98
N LEU A 5 -1.32 10.49 5.71
CA LEU A 5 -0.91 9.11 5.45
C LEU A 5 0.03 8.67 6.57
N GLN A 6 -0.32 7.60 7.27
CA GLN A 6 0.56 6.97 8.24
C GLN A 6 1.01 5.62 7.69
N LYS A 7 2.33 5.40 7.65
CA LYS A 7 2.93 4.13 7.25
C LYS A 7 3.55 3.47 8.48
N GLN A 8 3.30 2.18 8.65
CA GLN A 8 3.97 1.34 9.64
C GLN A 8 4.61 0.14 8.92
N ILE A 9 5.90 -0.06 9.13
CA ILE A 9 6.62 -1.23 8.61
C ILE A 9 6.34 -2.40 9.56
N VAL A 10 5.72 -3.46 9.03
CA VAL A 10 5.43 -4.69 9.80
C VAL A 10 6.61 -5.66 9.69
N GLN A 11 7.22 -5.74 8.51
CA GLN A 11 8.40 -6.54 8.24
C GLN A 11 9.29 -5.78 7.27
N LYS A 12 10.59 -5.71 7.57
CA LYS A 12 11.58 -5.07 6.72
C LYS A 12 11.87 -5.95 5.49
N GLY A 13 12.02 -5.33 4.32
CA GLY A 13 12.44 -5.99 3.10
C GLY A 13 13.90 -6.47 3.14
N LEU A 14 14.26 -7.33 2.18
CA LEU A 14 15.64 -7.79 1.98
C LEU A 14 16.46 -6.86 1.09
N ALA A 15 15.79 -6.06 0.25
CA ALA A 15 16.43 -5.18 -0.72
C ALA A 15 16.80 -3.85 -0.07
N GLN A 16 18.00 -3.35 -0.37
CA GLN A 16 18.41 -1.98 -0.05
C GLN A 16 17.89 -0.96 -1.09
N GLU A 17 17.33 -1.45 -2.19
CA GLU A 17 16.86 -0.64 -3.31
C GLU A 17 15.34 -0.45 -3.21
N HIS A 18 14.91 0.81 -3.40
CA HIS A 18 13.52 1.22 -3.37
C HIS A 18 13.06 1.51 -4.80
N PRO A 19 11.82 1.13 -5.18
CA PRO A 19 11.31 1.45 -6.50
C PRO A 19 11.15 2.96 -6.68
N GLU A 20 11.58 3.46 -7.84
CA GLU A 20 11.53 4.88 -8.20
C GLU A 20 10.32 5.19 -9.09
N VAL A 21 10.11 6.47 -9.38
CA VAL A 21 9.05 6.92 -10.30
C VAL A 21 9.32 6.35 -11.69
N GLY A 22 8.36 5.60 -12.23
CA GLY A 22 8.46 4.96 -13.53
C GLY A 22 8.76 3.46 -13.47
N ASP A 23 9.12 2.92 -12.31
CA ASP A 23 9.35 1.48 -12.15
C ASP A 23 8.05 0.69 -12.15
N GLU A 24 8.09 -0.48 -12.78
CA GLU A 24 7.05 -1.49 -12.66
C GLU A 24 7.30 -2.33 -11.41
N VAL A 25 6.30 -2.36 -10.52
CA VAL A 25 6.33 -3.15 -9.29
C VAL A 25 5.20 -4.15 -9.28
N ILE A 26 5.45 -5.28 -8.62
CA ILE A 26 4.44 -6.26 -8.28
C ILE A 26 4.22 -6.17 -6.77
N VAL A 27 2.98 -5.92 -6.35
CA VAL A 27 2.66 -5.72 -4.92
C VAL A 27 1.43 -6.54 -4.55
N GLU A 28 1.51 -7.19 -3.40
CA GLU A 28 0.33 -7.71 -2.72
C GLU A 28 -0.24 -6.67 -1.76
N TYR A 29 -1.54 -6.39 -1.85
CA TYR A 29 -2.23 -5.45 -0.99
C TYR A 29 -3.62 -5.94 -0.59
N THR A 30 -4.12 -5.42 0.52
CA THR A 30 -5.52 -5.54 0.92
C THR A 30 -6.00 -4.19 1.42
N GLY A 31 -7.13 -3.74 0.87
CA GLY A 31 -7.77 -2.47 1.22
C GLY A 31 -8.94 -2.68 2.15
N TRP A 32 -8.95 -1.92 3.26
CA TRP A 32 -10.05 -1.90 4.24
C TRP A 32 -10.58 -0.49 4.40
N LEU A 33 -11.89 -0.37 4.66
CA LEU A 33 -12.48 0.86 5.16
C LEU A 33 -12.03 1.08 6.62
N TYR A 34 -11.62 2.31 6.93
CA TYR A 34 -11.22 2.66 8.28
C TYR A 34 -12.45 2.67 9.20
N GLU A 35 -12.36 1.94 10.32
CA GLU A 35 -13.38 1.92 11.36
C GLU A 35 -12.74 2.15 12.74
N ASP A 36 -13.09 3.27 13.38
CA ASP A 36 -12.55 3.71 14.68
C ASP A 36 -12.80 2.67 15.79
N SER A 37 -13.94 1.99 15.73
CA SER A 37 -14.36 0.96 16.69
C SER A 37 -13.56 -0.36 16.61
N LYS A 38 -12.75 -0.56 15.56
CA LYS A 38 -12.01 -1.81 15.30
C LYS A 38 -10.56 -1.74 15.78
N VAL A 39 -10.32 -1.21 16.98
CA VAL A 39 -8.97 -1.03 17.56
C VAL A 39 -8.17 -2.35 17.59
N ASP A 40 -8.81 -3.44 18.02
CA ASP A 40 -8.18 -4.78 18.09
C ASP A 40 -7.74 -5.32 16.72
N ASN A 41 -8.30 -4.78 15.63
CA ASN A 41 -8.00 -5.15 14.25
C ASN A 41 -7.29 -4.02 13.48
N GLN A 42 -6.51 -3.18 14.16
CA GLN A 42 -5.77 -2.07 13.55
C GLN A 42 -6.67 -1.08 12.77
N HIS A 43 -7.90 -0.86 13.24
CA HIS A 43 -8.93 -0.04 12.60
C HIS A 43 -9.36 -0.55 11.21
N ARG A 44 -9.10 -1.82 10.89
CA ARG A 44 -9.51 -2.46 9.64
C ARG A 44 -10.96 -2.90 9.77
N GLY A 45 -11.84 -2.17 9.12
CA GLY A 45 -13.25 -2.48 8.97
C GLY A 45 -13.52 -3.41 7.78
N THR A 46 -14.54 -3.06 7.00
CA THR A 46 -14.92 -3.82 5.80
C THR A 46 -13.82 -3.82 4.73
N GLN A 47 -13.41 -5.01 4.26
CA GLN A 47 -12.52 -5.15 3.11
C GLN A 47 -13.27 -4.76 1.83
N PHE A 48 -12.66 -3.91 1.01
CA PHE A 48 -13.24 -3.51 -0.28
C PHE A 48 -12.47 -4.06 -1.49
N ASP A 49 -11.18 -4.35 -1.34
CA ASP A 49 -10.35 -4.93 -2.42
C ASP A 49 -9.16 -5.70 -1.83
N SER A 50 -8.67 -6.69 -2.58
CA SER A 50 -7.45 -7.44 -2.25
C SER A 50 -6.86 -8.06 -3.51
N SER A 51 -5.54 -8.04 -3.63
CA SER A 51 -4.81 -8.82 -4.64
C SER A 51 -4.62 -10.27 -4.21
N VAL A 52 -4.65 -10.54 -2.91
CA VAL A 52 -4.38 -11.87 -2.35
C VAL A 52 -5.46 -12.84 -2.83
N GLY A 53 -5.05 -13.86 -3.58
CA GLY A 53 -5.96 -14.84 -4.19
C GLY A 53 -6.59 -14.40 -5.52
N ARG A 54 -6.37 -13.16 -5.96
CA ARG A 54 -6.75 -12.66 -7.30
C ARG A 54 -5.60 -12.79 -8.31
N GLY A 55 -4.37 -12.75 -7.81
CA GLY A 55 -3.13 -12.82 -8.58
C GLY A 55 -2.34 -11.51 -8.53
N ASP A 56 -1.09 -11.58 -8.99
CA ASP A 56 -0.10 -10.51 -8.95
C ASP A 56 -0.67 -9.16 -9.45
N PHE A 57 -0.71 -8.17 -8.56
CA PHE A 57 -1.04 -6.80 -8.97
C PHE A 57 0.22 -6.08 -9.45
N LYS A 58 0.28 -5.83 -10.76
CA LYS A 58 1.38 -5.15 -11.44
C LYS A 58 1.00 -3.70 -11.74
N THR A 59 1.84 -2.75 -11.34
CA THR A 59 1.61 -1.34 -11.61
C THR A 59 2.91 -0.56 -11.77
N VAL A 60 2.82 0.57 -12.47
CA VAL A 60 3.91 1.55 -12.56
C VAL A 60 3.74 2.62 -11.47
N ILE A 61 4.79 2.90 -10.71
CA ILE A 61 4.76 3.85 -9.58
C ILE A 61 5.05 5.28 -10.06
N GLY A 62 4.43 6.27 -9.40
CA GLY A 62 4.73 7.70 -9.62
C GLY A 62 4.14 8.31 -10.91
N VAL A 63 3.37 7.55 -11.71
CA VAL A 63 2.77 8.02 -12.97
C VAL A 63 1.26 8.29 -12.89
N GLY A 64 0.70 8.41 -11.67
CA GLY A 64 -0.72 8.69 -11.46
C GLY A 64 -1.67 7.52 -11.77
N ARG A 65 -1.17 6.29 -11.87
CA ARG A 65 -1.96 5.07 -12.13
C ARG A 65 -2.56 4.42 -10.89
N VAL A 66 -2.10 4.83 -9.70
CA VAL A 66 -2.58 4.31 -8.41
C VAL A 66 -2.94 5.44 -7.47
N ILE A 67 -3.67 5.11 -6.40
CA ILE A 67 -4.02 6.05 -5.33
C ILE A 67 -2.72 6.72 -4.83
N PRO A 68 -2.65 8.06 -4.72
CA PRO A 68 -1.41 8.77 -4.39
C PRO A 68 -0.70 8.26 -3.12
N GLY A 69 -1.46 7.91 -2.08
CA GLY A 69 -0.90 7.33 -0.86
C GLY A 69 -0.19 5.99 -1.08
N MET A 70 -0.70 5.17 -1.99
CA MET A 70 -0.10 3.87 -2.33
C MET A 70 1.22 4.06 -3.08
N ALA A 71 1.27 5.01 -4.02
CA ALA A 71 2.51 5.37 -4.71
C ALA A 71 3.60 5.83 -3.73
N ILE A 72 3.24 6.68 -2.76
CA ILE A 72 4.18 7.17 -1.73
C ILE A 72 4.68 6.04 -0.83
N CYS A 73 3.80 5.13 -0.41
CA CYS A 73 4.20 4.00 0.45
C CYS A 73 5.19 3.06 -0.25
N LEU A 74 5.00 2.84 -1.56
CA LEU A 74 5.81 1.94 -2.37
C LEU A 74 7.18 2.54 -2.71
N SER A 75 7.27 3.84 -2.97
CA SER A 75 8.56 4.51 -3.23
C SER A 75 9.48 4.61 -2.02
N HIS A 76 9.02 4.22 -0.82
CA HIS A 76 9.79 4.27 0.44
C HIS A 76 9.83 2.90 1.13
N VAL A 77 9.82 1.79 0.39
CA VAL A 77 9.80 0.42 0.95
C VAL A 77 11.13 0.02 1.57
N GLU A 78 11.25 0.04 2.90
CA GLU A 78 12.50 -0.29 3.62
C GLU A 78 12.67 -1.77 4.00
#